data_AF-A0A166TYN1-F1
#
_entry.id   AF-A0A166TYN1-F1
#
_cell.length_a   1.000
_cell.length_b   1.000
_cell.length_c   1.000
_cell.angle_alpha   90.00
_cell.angle_beta   90.00
_cell.angle_gamma   90.00
#
_symmetry.space_group_name_H-M   'P 1'
#
loop_
_entity.id
_entity.type
_entity.pdbx_description
1 polymer ?
#
loop_
_entity_poly.entity_id
_entity_poly.type
_entity_poly.pdbx_seq_one_letter_code
_entity_poly.pdbx_strand_id
1 'polypeptide(L)'
;MAPAWLEKYIVREDASPDPRRSKERPALEMHYTVLLEHRRILGVEGDTIPRYEVKRQAILAAWGDKCYVTSPVNGDKEVAMIDFRSLPPSTEVQFPLRNHEIKIKASENHYESSGGLGRLRWKATGMVPYGKASWELRDESNLVMSVTIDDHQVNGLISLWRDGLDPETVEELVVVGISKLEDYKKMLRIAKRSAAQAATSATWLVGHWP
;
A
#
# COMPACT_ATOMS: atom_id res chain seq x y z
N MET A 1 23.75 9.94 0.52
CA MET A 1 23.43 9.36 -0.80
C MET A 1 22.42 8.24 -0.58
N ALA A 2 21.29 8.27 -1.27
CA ALA A 2 20.25 7.26 -1.10
C ALA A 2 20.72 5.89 -1.62
N PRO A 3 20.36 4.77 -1.00
CA PRO A 3 20.66 3.45 -1.57
C PRO A 3 20.03 3.27 -2.97
N ALA A 4 20.69 2.54 -3.88
CA ALA A 4 20.19 2.29 -5.24
C ALA A 4 18.79 1.65 -5.30
N TRP A 5 18.35 0.96 -4.24
CA TRP A 5 16.97 0.44 -4.14
C TRP A 5 15.94 1.55 -3.88
N LEU A 6 16.35 2.64 -3.22
CA LEU A 6 15.54 3.83 -2.99
C LEU A 6 15.46 4.68 -4.28
N GLU A 7 16.47 4.63 -5.14
CA GLU A 7 16.47 5.37 -6.43
C GLU A 7 15.35 4.96 -7.39
N LYS A 8 14.87 3.70 -7.34
CA LYS A 8 13.67 3.27 -8.09
C LYS A 8 12.40 4.01 -7.69
N TYR A 9 12.42 4.64 -6.52
CA TYR A 9 11.33 5.38 -5.91
C TYR A 9 11.61 6.89 -5.92
N ILE A 10 12.85 7.34 -6.11
CA ILE A 10 13.18 8.76 -6.30
C ILE A 10 12.69 9.17 -7.70
N VAL A 11 11.57 9.88 -7.72
CA VAL A 11 10.74 10.18 -8.89
C VAL A 11 11.46 11.10 -9.89
N ARG A 12 11.40 10.77 -11.19
CA ARG A 12 11.82 11.63 -12.33
C ARG A 12 10.64 12.17 -13.16
N GLU A 13 9.41 11.73 -12.91
CA GLU A 13 8.20 12.37 -13.45
C GLU A 13 7.66 13.42 -12.46
N ASP A 14 6.86 14.37 -12.93
CA ASP A 14 6.27 15.44 -12.12
C ASP A 14 5.65 14.89 -10.82
N ALA A 15 6.37 14.99 -9.72
CA ALA A 15 6.00 14.42 -8.42
C ALA A 15 4.91 15.24 -7.72
N SER A 16 4.40 16.30 -8.35
CA SER A 16 3.40 17.16 -7.76
C SER A 16 2.11 16.39 -7.50
N PRO A 17 1.57 16.43 -6.26
CA PRO A 17 0.23 15.99 -5.94
C PRO A 17 -0.83 16.68 -6.81
N ASP A 18 -1.92 15.98 -7.07
CA ASP A 18 -3.08 16.57 -7.72
C ASP A 18 -3.65 17.74 -6.87
N PRO A 19 -3.95 18.91 -7.46
CA PRO A 19 -4.44 20.07 -6.73
C PRO A 19 -5.71 19.81 -5.91
N ARG A 20 -6.56 18.87 -6.33
CA ARG A 20 -7.81 18.51 -5.63
C ARG A 20 -7.54 18.10 -4.18
N ARG A 21 -6.40 17.47 -3.91
CA ARG A 21 -5.95 17.04 -2.56
C ARG A 21 -5.78 18.19 -1.56
N SER A 22 -5.67 19.42 -2.05
CA SER A 22 -5.52 20.63 -1.22
C SER A 22 -6.73 21.55 -1.24
N LYS A 23 -7.67 21.35 -2.17
CA LYS A 23 -8.78 22.27 -2.46
C LYS A 23 -10.16 21.67 -2.21
N GLU A 24 -10.26 20.34 -2.26
CA GLU A 24 -11.51 19.60 -2.22
C GLU A 24 -11.46 18.52 -1.14
N ARG A 25 -12.63 17.93 -0.85
CA ARG A 25 -12.75 16.75 -0.01
C ARG A 25 -12.95 15.51 -0.89
N PRO A 26 -12.36 14.37 -0.53
CA PRO A 26 -12.61 13.12 -1.22
C PRO A 26 -14.06 12.63 -1.01
N ALA A 27 -14.54 11.81 -1.94
CA ALA A 27 -15.84 11.14 -1.87
C ALA A 27 -15.92 10.17 -0.68
N LEU A 28 -14.80 9.50 -0.39
CA LEU A 28 -14.63 8.59 0.73
C LEU A 28 -13.22 8.72 1.27
N GLU A 29 -13.08 8.79 2.60
CA GLU A 29 -11.79 8.78 3.28
C GLU A 29 -11.76 7.64 4.31
N MET A 30 -10.83 6.72 4.11
CA MET A 30 -10.62 5.56 4.97
C MET A 30 -9.33 5.73 5.77
N HIS A 31 -9.46 5.71 7.10
CA HIS A 31 -8.35 5.77 8.03
C HIS A 31 -7.78 4.38 8.26
N TYR A 32 -6.56 4.17 7.78
CA TYR A 32 -5.81 2.97 8.07
C TYR A 32 -5.03 3.17 9.37
N THR A 33 -5.29 2.32 10.37
CA THR A 33 -4.67 2.39 11.70
C THR A 33 -4.00 1.07 12.07
N VAL A 34 -2.76 1.14 12.57
CA VAL A 34 -2.05 -0.04 13.07
C VAL A 34 -2.34 -0.21 14.56
N LEU A 35 -2.75 -1.41 14.94
CA LEU A 35 -2.93 -1.82 16.32
C LEU A 35 -1.77 -2.72 16.76
N LEU A 36 -1.83 -3.22 18.00
CA LEU A 36 -0.92 -4.23 18.51
C LEU A 36 -0.96 -5.53 17.67
N GLU A 37 0.08 -6.36 17.80
CA GLU A 37 0.14 -7.72 17.23
C GLU A 37 -0.02 -7.81 15.70
N HIS A 38 0.40 -6.78 14.98
CA HIS A 38 0.29 -6.74 13.52
C HIS A 38 -1.16 -6.76 12.99
N ARG A 39 -2.15 -6.42 13.81
CA ARG A 39 -3.52 -6.15 13.35
C ARG A 39 -3.61 -4.72 12.83
N ARG A 40 -4.32 -4.51 11.71
CA ARG A 40 -4.67 -3.15 11.25
C ARG A 40 -6.15 -3.08 10.95
N ILE A 41 -6.71 -1.91 11.18
CA ILE A 41 -8.13 -1.66 10.94
C ILE A 41 -8.29 -0.48 9.99
N LEU A 42 -9.36 -0.52 9.20
CA LEU A 42 -9.79 0.58 8.37
C LEU A 42 -11.23 0.95 8.69
N GLY A 43 -11.49 2.25 8.85
CA GLY A 43 -12.82 2.80 9.06
C GLY A 43 -12.88 4.25 8.59
N VAL A 44 -14.09 4.80 8.54
CA VAL A 44 -14.31 6.23 8.35
C VAL A 44 -14.47 6.91 9.71
N GLU A 45 -14.30 8.23 9.75
CA GLU A 45 -14.56 9.00 10.97
C GLU A 45 -16.00 8.77 11.46
N GLY A 46 -16.16 8.47 12.74
CA GLY A 46 -17.45 8.15 13.37
C GLY A 46 -17.85 6.68 13.35
N ASP A 47 -17.12 5.80 12.67
CA ASP A 47 -17.36 4.36 12.73
C ASP A 47 -17.11 3.82 14.16
N THR A 48 -18.06 3.05 14.69
CA THR A 48 -17.90 2.31 15.96
C THR A 48 -17.35 0.90 15.76
N ILE A 49 -17.45 0.37 14.54
CA ILE A 49 -16.93 -0.92 14.12
C ILE A 49 -16.11 -0.70 12.84
N PRO A 50 -14.87 -1.21 12.76
CA PRO A 50 -14.05 -1.04 11.56
C PRO A 50 -14.67 -1.76 10.36
N ARG A 51 -14.65 -1.10 9.20
CA ARG A 51 -15.17 -1.65 7.93
C ARG A 51 -14.33 -2.80 7.42
N TYR A 52 -13.02 -2.68 7.58
CA TYR A 52 -12.07 -3.73 7.22
C TYR A 52 -11.04 -3.96 8.31
N GLU A 53 -10.56 -5.19 8.38
CA GLU A 53 -9.44 -5.60 9.20
C GLU A 53 -8.41 -6.31 8.33
N VAL A 54 -7.13 -6.02 8.57
CA VAL A 54 -6.00 -6.59 7.84
C VAL A 54 -5.12 -7.37 8.81
N LYS A 55 -4.98 -8.66 8.54
CA LYS A 55 -4.05 -9.54 9.27
C LYS A 55 -2.92 -9.97 8.34
N ARG A 56 -1.69 -9.69 8.75
CA ARG A 56 -0.49 -10.15 8.03
C ARG A 56 -0.10 -11.54 8.50
N GLN A 57 0.13 -12.44 7.55
CA GLN A 57 0.74 -13.74 7.78
C GLN A 57 2.06 -13.82 7.01
N ALA A 58 3.16 -14.03 7.73
CA ALA A 58 4.45 -14.30 7.11
C ALA A 58 4.46 -15.74 6.59
N ILE A 59 4.80 -15.94 5.32
CA ILE A 59 5.05 -17.27 4.74
C ILE A 59 6.57 -17.43 4.61
N LEU A 60 7.07 -18.65 4.80
CA LEU A 60 8.50 -18.99 4.79
C LEU A 60 9.30 -18.22 3.72
N ALA A 61 10.49 -17.78 4.11
CA ALA A 61 11.27 -16.64 3.59
C ALA A 61 11.42 -16.46 2.06
N ALA A 62 11.15 -17.47 1.24
CA ALA A 62 11.26 -17.41 -0.21
C ALA A 62 9.94 -17.04 -0.93
N TRP A 63 8.77 -17.18 -0.28
CA TRP A 63 7.46 -17.13 -0.96
C TRP A 63 6.70 -15.81 -0.81
N GLY A 64 7.06 -14.96 0.15
CA GLY A 64 6.46 -13.62 0.33
C GLY A 64 5.73 -13.43 1.67
N ASP A 65 5.04 -12.29 1.77
CA ASP A 65 4.10 -12.01 2.85
C ASP A 65 2.68 -12.13 2.28
N LYS A 66 1.72 -12.66 3.05
CA LYS A 66 0.30 -12.55 2.72
C LYS A 66 -0.42 -11.63 3.70
N CYS A 67 -1.42 -10.92 3.20
CA CYS A 67 -2.37 -10.20 4.04
C CYS A 67 -3.78 -10.69 3.74
N TYR A 68 -4.54 -10.97 4.79
CA TYR A 68 -5.96 -11.30 4.70
C TYR A 68 -6.74 -10.08 5.12
N VAL A 69 -7.70 -9.69 4.28
CA VAL A 69 -8.62 -8.58 4.52
C VAL A 69 -9.98 -9.18 4.83
N THR A 70 -10.50 -8.91 6.02
CA THR A 70 -11.85 -9.29 6.43
C THR A 70 -12.71 -8.04 6.64
N SER A 71 -14.03 -8.20 6.65
CA SER A 71 -14.98 -7.13 6.95
C SER A 71 -15.71 -7.40 8.28
N PRO A 72 -15.26 -6.80 9.40
CA PRO A 72 -15.88 -7.00 10.71
C PRO A 72 -17.36 -6.57 10.74
N VAL A 73 -17.71 -5.46 10.09
CA VAL A 73 -19.11 -5.00 9.95
C VAL A 73 -20.02 -6.02 9.24
N ASN A 74 -19.44 -6.91 8.43
CA ASN A 74 -20.15 -7.97 7.72
C ASN A 74 -19.89 -9.37 8.33
N GLY A 75 -19.65 -9.43 9.65
CA GLY A 75 -19.46 -10.69 10.38
C GLY A 75 -18.13 -11.38 10.08
N ASP A 76 -17.04 -10.59 10.00
CA ASP A 76 -15.67 -11.06 9.75
C ASP A 76 -15.48 -11.83 8.43
N LYS A 77 -16.36 -11.58 7.46
CA LYS A 77 -16.29 -12.20 6.14
C LYS A 77 -14.97 -11.87 5.45
N GLU A 78 -14.33 -12.87 4.86
CA GLU A 78 -13.13 -12.66 4.03
C GLU A 78 -13.51 -11.89 2.76
N VAL A 79 -12.87 -10.75 2.59
CA VAL A 79 -13.05 -9.84 1.45
C VAL A 79 -12.01 -10.11 0.39
N ALA A 80 -10.74 -10.18 0.81
CA ALA A 80 -9.63 -10.40 -0.10
C ALA A 80 -8.40 -11.00 0.56
N MET A 81 -7.58 -11.66 -0.25
CA MET A 81 -6.23 -12.07 0.10
C MET A 81 -5.24 -11.31 -0.80
N ILE A 82 -4.22 -10.70 -0.20
CA ILE A 82 -3.14 -10.00 -0.89
C ILE A 82 -1.87 -10.82 -0.75
N ASP A 83 -1.24 -11.20 -1.86
CA ASP A 83 0.01 -11.94 -1.92
C ASP A 83 1.12 -11.07 -2.51
N PHE A 84 2.18 -10.84 -1.73
CA PHE A 84 3.34 -10.07 -2.14
C PHE A 84 4.47 -11.00 -2.60
N ARG A 85 4.42 -11.45 -3.85
CA ARG A 85 5.42 -12.35 -4.45
C ARG A 85 6.76 -11.66 -4.64
N SER A 86 7.84 -12.36 -4.31
CA SER A 86 9.21 -11.84 -4.45
C SER A 86 9.85 -12.20 -5.80
N LEU A 87 9.45 -13.31 -6.44
CA LEU A 87 10.08 -13.83 -7.66
C LEU A 87 9.04 -14.48 -8.59
N PRO A 88 8.68 -13.85 -9.73
CA PRO A 88 8.94 -12.45 -10.08
C PRO A 88 8.18 -11.47 -9.15
N PRO A 89 8.73 -10.28 -8.88
CA PRO A 89 8.08 -9.29 -8.02
C PRO A 89 6.71 -8.85 -8.53
N SER A 90 5.66 -9.16 -7.77
CA SER A 90 4.28 -8.79 -8.08
C SER A 90 3.43 -8.77 -6.81
N THR A 91 2.38 -7.97 -6.86
CA THR A 91 1.29 -8.00 -5.88
C THR A 91 0.07 -8.61 -6.55
N GLU A 92 -0.46 -9.67 -5.96
CA GLU A 92 -1.69 -10.31 -6.41
C GLU A 92 -2.76 -10.11 -5.36
N VAL A 93 -3.95 -9.71 -5.78
CA VAL A 93 -5.11 -9.50 -4.91
C VAL A 93 -6.22 -10.42 -5.39
N GLN A 94 -6.68 -11.31 -4.52
CA GLN A 94 -7.75 -12.25 -4.82
C GLN A 94 -9.00 -11.87 -4.04
N PHE A 95 -10.13 -11.74 -4.73
CA PHE A 95 -11.46 -11.51 -4.15
C PHE A 95 -12.26 -12.81 -4.26
N PRO A 96 -12.21 -13.69 -3.24
CA PRO A 96 -12.77 -15.05 -3.33
C PRO A 96 -14.28 -15.06 -3.58
N LEU A 97 -15.00 -14.07 -3.05
CA LEU A 97 -16.47 -14.01 -3.14
C LEU A 97 -17.00 -13.75 -4.55
N ARG A 98 -16.22 -13.06 -5.40
CA ARG A 98 -16.60 -12.71 -6.77
C ARG A 98 -15.69 -13.36 -7.83
N ASN A 99 -14.84 -14.31 -7.41
CA ASN A 99 -13.89 -15.00 -8.28
C ASN A 99 -13.08 -14.05 -9.17
N HIS A 100 -12.57 -12.97 -8.58
CA HIS A 100 -11.83 -11.92 -9.27
C HIS A 100 -10.40 -11.83 -8.75
N GLU A 101 -9.45 -11.61 -9.65
CA GLU A 101 -8.03 -11.47 -9.32
C GLU A 101 -7.46 -10.22 -10.00
N ILE A 102 -6.64 -9.48 -9.24
CA ILE A 102 -5.86 -8.35 -9.74
C ILE A 102 -4.39 -8.69 -9.57
N LYS A 103 -3.62 -8.51 -10.65
CA LYS A 103 -2.17 -8.70 -10.64
C LYS A 103 -1.45 -7.42 -11.03
N ILE A 104 -0.71 -6.86 -10.09
CA ILE A 104 0.12 -5.66 -10.30
C ILE A 104 1.58 -6.11 -10.33
N LYS A 105 2.19 -6.13 -11.51
CA LYS A 105 3.63 -6.39 -11.61
C LYS A 105 4.42 -5.16 -11.17
N ALA A 106 5.52 -5.36 -10.44
CA ALA A 106 6.36 -4.25 -9.97
C ALA A 106 6.95 -3.41 -11.12
N SER A 107 7.11 -3.99 -12.32
CA SER A 107 7.58 -3.28 -13.52
C SER A 107 6.51 -2.45 -14.20
N GLU A 108 5.24 -2.72 -13.93
CA GLU A 108 4.10 -2.21 -14.71
C GLU A 108 3.39 -1.07 -13.97
N ASN A 109 3.36 -1.06 -12.63
CA ASN A 109 2.73 -0.02 -11.81
C ASN A 109 1.29 0.34 -12.23
N HIS A 110 0.59 -0.56 -12.93
CA HIS A 110 -0.80 -0.40 -13.33
C HIS A 110 -1.54 -1.74 -13.22
N TYR A 111 -2.87 -1.68 -13.26
CA TYR A 111 -3.74 -2.84 -13.42
C TYR A 111 -5.04 -2.46 -14.15
N GLU A 112 -5.77 -3.46 -14.61
CA GLU A 112 -7.12 -3.28 -15.18
C GLU A 112 -8.16 -3.47 -14.08
N SER A 113 -8.98 -2.44 -13.85
CA SER A 113 -10.05 -2.50 -12.84
C SER A 113 -11.28 -3.23 -13.37
N SER A 114 -11.93 -4.01 -12.51
CA SER A 114 -13.18 -4.72 -12.87
C SER A 114 -14.40 -3.79 -12.97
N GLY A 115 -14.35 -2.63 -12.31
CA GLY A 115 -15.45 -1.68 -12.12
C GLY A 115 -15.77 -0.74 -13.29
N GLY A 116 -15.29 -1.04 -14.50
CA GLY A 116 -15.44 -0.13 -15.64
C GLY A 116 -14.58 1.13 -15.59
N LEU A 117 -13.63 1.22 -14.64
CA LEU A 117 -12.63 2.30 -14.58
C LEU A 117 -11.50 2.12 -15.60
N GLY A 118 -11.43 0.96 -16.25
CA GLY A 118 -10.37 0.62 -17.19
C GLY A 118 -9.01 0.50 -16.51
N ARG A 119 -7.97 0.96 -17.21
CA ARG A 119 -6.59 0.85 -16.75
C ARG A 119 -6.25 1.93 -15.73
N LEU A 120 -5.85 1.51 -14.54
CA LEU A 120 -5.45 2.39 -13.44
C LEU A 120 -3.94 2.32 -13.21
N ARG A 121 -3.28 3.47 -13.12
CA ARG A 121 -1.82 3.60 -12.94
C ARG A 121 -1.45 4.30 -11.64
N TRP A 122 -0.50 3.73 -10.93
CA TRP A 122 0.12 4.35 -9.76
C TRP A 122 1.14 5.41 -10.17
N LYS A 123 1.04 6.58 -9.56
CA LYS A 123 1.99 7.69 -9.60
C LYS A 123 2.47 7.98 -8.18
N ALA A 124 3.77 8.00 -7.93
CA ALA A 124 4.30 8.46 -6.65
C ALA A 124 4.31 10.00 -6.61
N THR A 125 3.83 10.60 -5.51
CA THR A 125 3.65 12.07 -5.39
C THR A 125 4.31 12.71 -4.18
N GLY A 126 5.06 11.92 -3.42
CA GLY A 126 5.83 12.42 -2.30
C GLY A 126 6.43 11.23 -1.59
N MET A 127 7.75 11.12 -1.58
CA MET A 127 8.43 10.10 -0.78
C MET A 127 9.61 10.72 -0.07
N VAL A 128 9.56 10.66 1.25
CA VAL A 128 10.67 11.02 2.11
C VAL A 128 11.42 9.74 2.47
N PRO A 129 12.75 9.67 2.25
CA PRO A 129 13.56 8.54 2.71
C PRO A 129 13.31 8.26 4.19
N TYR A 130 12.83 7.06 4.51
CA TYR A 130 12.47 6.70 5.89
C TYR A 130 11.51 7.70 6.56
N GLY A 131 10.55 8.26 5.82
CA GLY A 131 9.50 9.14 6.34
C GLY A 131 8.16 8.88 5.66
N LYS A 132 7.34 9.94 5.53
CA LYS A 132 6.07 9.87 4.81
C LYS A 132 6.22 9.48 3.35
N ALA A 133 5.15 8.89 2.84
CA ALA A 133 5.02 8.59 1.43
C ALA A 133 3.58 8.78 0.94
N SER A 134 3.42 9.13 -0.33
CA SER A 134 2.12 9.26 -0.98
C SER A 134 2.14 8.80 -2.43
N TRP A 135 1.01 8.24 -2.84
CA TRP A 135 0.75 7.76 -4.18
C TRP A 135 -0.63 8.20 -4.64
N GLU A 136 -0.79 8.31 -5.94
CA GLU A 136 -2.05 8.54 -6.62
C GLU A 136 -2.29 7.38 -7.57
N LEU A 137 -3.51 6.87 -7.57
CA LEU A 137 -4.01 5.96 -8.59
C LEU A 137 -4.87 6.79 -9.54
N ARG A 138 -4.50 6.78 -10.81
CA ARG A 138 -5.12 7.60 -11.86
C ARG A 138 -5.64 6.71 -12.98
N ASP A 139 -6.77 7.11 -13.56
CA ASP A 139 -7.16 6.64 -14.89
C ASP A 139 -6.42 7.48 -15.96
N GLU A 140 -6.85 7.43 -17.23
CA GLU A 140 -6.19 8.13 -18.34
C GLU A 140 -5.93 9.63 -18.09
N SER A 141 -6.69 10.29 -17.21
CA SER A 141 -6.47 11.72 -16.92
C SER A 141 -6.80 12.14 -15.48
N ASN A 142 -7.63 11.38 -14.78
CA ASN A 142 -8.22 11.81 -13.52
C ASN A 142 -7.64 11.08 -12.31
N LEU A 143 -7.59 11.79 -11.19
CA LEU A 143 -7.33 11.20 -9.89
C LEU A 143 -8.52 10.32 -9.48
N VAL A 144 -8.27 9.04 -9.23
CA VAL A 144 -9.28 8.07 -8.77
C VAL A 144 -9.13 7.83 -7.27
N MET A 145 -7.91 7.58 -6.81
CA MET A 145 -7.60 7.34 -5.40
C MET A 145 -6.26 7.96 -5.03
N SER A 146 -6.10 8.44 -3.81
CA SER A 146 -4.81 8.75 -3.22
C SER A 146 -4.56 7.91 -1.99
N VAL A 147 -3.31 7.50 -1.79
CA VAL A 147 -2.86 6.77 -0.62
C VAL A 147 -1.73 7.56 0.03
N THR A 148 -1.81 7.79 1.34
CA THR A 148 -0.75 8.45 2.10
C THR A 148 -0.41 7.65 3.35
N ILE A 149 0.86 7.68 3.74
CA ILE A 149 1.34 7.15 5.03
C ILE A 149 2.05 8.27 5.79
N ASP A 150 1.85 8.30 7.12
CA ASP A 150 2.42 9.31 8.00
C ASP A 150 3.95 9.23 8.11
N ASP A 151 4.56 10.26 8.72
CA ASP A 151 6.01 10.33 8.90
C ASP A 151 6.56 9.20 9.80
N HIS A 152 5.72 8.65 10.67
CA HIS A 152 6.07 7.51 11.52
C HIS A 152 5.97 6.16 10.78
N GLN A 153 5.45 6.14 9.55
CA GLN A 153 5.18 4.94 8.75
C GLN A 153 4.21 3.96 9.43
N VAL A 154 3.33 4.49 10.29
CA VAL A 154 2.39 3.69 11.08
C VAL A 154 1.01 3.82 10.45
N ASN A 155 0.43 5.02 10.45
CA ASN A 155 -0.93 5.22 10.00
C ASN A 155 -0.98 5.70 8.56
N GLY A 156 -2.13 5.50 7.91
CA GLY A 156 -2.33 5.91 6.53
C GLY A 156 -3.74 6.37 6.26
N LEU A 157 -3.92 6.99 5.10
CA LEU A 157 -5.20 7.41 4.57
C LEU A 157 -5.34 6.85 3.15
N ILE A 158 -6.52 6.32 2.86
CA ILE A 158 -6.95 5.94 1.52
C ILE A 158 -8.15 6.82 1.18
N SER A 159 -7.99 7.72 0.22
CA SER A 159 -9.02 8.68 -0.17
C SER A 159 -9.47 8.40 -1.61
N LEU A 160 -10.76 8.16 -1.82
CA LEU A 160 -11.36 8.00 -3.14
C LEU A 160 -11.88 9.36 -3.63
N TRP A 161 -11.54 9.73 -4.86
CA TRP A 161 -11.83 11.05 -5.44
C TRP A 161 -12.90 11.03 -6.53
N ARG A 162 -13.42 9.84 -6.83
CA ARG A 162 -14.49 9.61 -7.81
C ARG A 162 -15.76 9.21 -7.07
N ASP A 163 -16.83 9.97 -7.33
CA ASP A 163 -18.17 9.70 -6.81
C ASP A 163 -18.90 8.64 -7.65
N GLY A 164 -19.99 8.10 -7.09
CA GLY A 164 -20.91 7.22 -7.82
C GLY A 164 -20.34 5.85 -8.20
N LEU A 165 -19.24 5.44 -7.57
CA LEU A 165 -18.68 4.10 -7.72
C LEU A 165 -19.62 3.08 -7.06
N ASP A 166 -19.78 1.93 -7.71
CA ASP A 166 -20.51 0.81 -7.12
C ASP A 166 -19.71 0.22 -5.93
N PRO A 167 -20.39 -0.50 -5.01
CA PRO A 167 -19.74 -1.04 -3.81
C PRO A 167 -18.57 -1.98 -4.10
N GLU A 168 -18.61 -2.76 -5.18
CA GLU A 168 -17.54 -3.69 -5.50
C GLU A 168 -16.29 -2.96 -5.99
N THR A 169 -16.47 -1.90 -6.79
CA THR A 169 -15.38 -1.02 -7.21
C THR A 169 -14.77 -0.26 -6.03
N VAL A 170 -15.59 0.18 -5.08
CA VAL A 170 -15.10 0.81 -3.84
C VAL A 170 -14.25 -0.19 -3.04
N GLU A 171 -14.75 -1.41 -2.83
CA GLU A 171 -14.02 -2.45 -2.11
C GLU A 171 -12.71 -2.81 -2.82
N GLU A 172 -12.73 -2.92 -4.14
CA GLU A 172 -11.54 -3.15 -4.97
C GLU A 172 -10.47 -2.08 -4.73
N LEU A 173 -10.84 -0.80 -4.87
CA LEU A 173 -9.92 0.31 -4.71
C LEU A 173 -9.38 0.39 -3.29
N VAL A 174 -10.20 0.15 -2.28
CA VAL A 174 -9.76 0.12 -0.87
C VAL A 174 -8.76 -1.00 -0.64
N VAL A 175 -9.02 -2.22 -1.11
CA VAL A 175 -8.09 -3.35 -0.98
C VAL A 175 -6.79 -3.09 -1.75
N VAL A 176 -6.87 -2.52 -2.95
CA VAL A 176 -5.69 -2.11 -3.72
C VAL A 176 -4.90 -1.03 -2.97
N GLY A 177 -5.56 -0.07 -2.33
CA GLY A 177 -4.94 0.93 -1.45
C GLY A 177 -4.24 0.30 -0.24
N ILE A 178 -4.87 -0.69 0.41
CA ILE A 178 -4.27 -1.48 1.50
C ILE A 178 -3.00 -2.17 1.00
N SER A 179 -3.05 -2.79 -0.18
CA SER A 179 -1.90 -3.48 -0.75
C SER A 179 -0.71 -2.53 -0.94
N LYS A 180 -0.97 -1.28 -1.36
CA LYS A 180 0.06 -0.26 -1.54
C LYS A 180 0.71 0.15 -0.21
N LEU A 181 -0.07 0.33 0.85
CA LEU A 181 0.44 0.63 2.19
C LEU A 181 1.28 -0.53 2.76
N GLU A 182 0.78 -1.76 2.64
CA GLU A 182 1.49 -2.94 3.16
C GLU A 182 2.76 -3.26 2.38
N ASP A 183 2.76 -3.08 1.05
CA ASP A 183 3.97 -3.25 0.22
C ASP A 183 5.05 -2.22 0.60
N TYR A 184 4.67 -0.96 0.78
CA TYR A 184 5.61 0.06 1.26
C TYR A 184 6.18 -0.28 2.64
N LYS A 185 5.34 -0.72 3.57
CA LYS A 185 5.79 -1.19 4.90
C LYS A 185 6.69 -2.42 4.80
N LYS A 186 6.40 -3.35 3.88
CA LYS A 186 7.25 -4.53 3.60
C LYS A 186 8.62 -4.09 3.13
N MET A 187 8.68 -3.18 2.16
CA MET A 187 9.92 -2.59 1.66
C MET A 187 10.73 -1.95 2.80
N LEU A 188 10.10 -1.14 3.64
CA LEU A 188 10.78 -0.51 4.78
C LEU A 188 11.34 -1.54 5.79
N ARG A 189 10.59 -2.62 6.07
CA ARG A 189 11.09 -3.71 6.94
C ARG A 189 12.30 -4.41 6.33
N ILE A 190 12.28 -4.69 5.03
CA ILE A 190 13.40 -5.31 4.31
C ILE A 190 14.62 -4.38 4.35
N ALA A 191 14.43 -3.09 4.05
CA ALA A 191 15.50 -2.09 4.10
C ALA A 191 16.14 -1.98 5.49
N LYS A 192 15.34 -1.93 6.56
CA LYS A 192 15.84 -1.89 7.95
C LYS A 192 16.64 -3.15 8.30
N ARG A 193 16.18 -4.33 7.88
CA ARG A 193 16.91 -5.61 8.07
C ARG A 193 18.23 -5.62 7.33
N SER A 194 18.25 -5.20 6.07
CA SER A 194 19.49 -5.14 5.28
C SER A 194 20.48 -4.12 5.84
N ALA A 195 20.01 -2.97 6.32
CA ALA A 195 20.86 -1.98 6.97
C ALA A 195 21.46 -2.51 8.29
N ALA A 196 20.66 -3.19 9.11
CA ALA A 196 21.14 -3.85 10.33
C ALA A 196 22.17 -4.95 10.01
N GLN A 197 21.90 -5.77 8.99
CA GLN A 197 22.83 -6.80 8.51
C GLN A 197 24.15 -6.21 8.00
N ALA A 198 24.10 -5.12 7.24
CA ALA A 198 25.28 -4.40 6.77
C ALA A 198 26.07 -3.78 7.94
N ALA A 199 25.39 -3.21 8.94
CA ALA A 199 26.05 -2.69 10.14
C ALA A 199 26.73 -3.82 10.94
N THR A 200 26.08 -4.97 11.08
CA THR A 200 26.69 -6.14 11.74
C THR A 200 27.83 -6.74 10.92
N SER A 201 27.76 -6.77 9.60
CA SER A 201 28.83 -7.27 8.74
C SER A 201 29.97 -6.27 8.53
N ALA A 202 29.80 -5.01 8.94
CA ALA A 202 30.82 -3.95 8.92
C ALA A 202 31.44 -3.68 10.30
N THR A 203 31.13 -4.48 11.32
CA THR A 203 31.74 -4.34 12.66
C THR A 203 33.26 -4.46 12.65
N TRP A 204 33.86 -5.15 11.66
CA TRP A 204 35.31 -5.24 11.44
C TRP A 204 35.96 -4.00 10.82
N LEU A 205 35.17 -3.03 10.32
CA LEU A 205 35.68 -1.74 9.82
C LEU A 205 35.82 -0.69 10.93
N VAL A 206 35.32 -0.96 12.14
CA VAL A 206 35.29 0.00 13.26
C VAL A 206 36.34 -0.32 14.35
N GLY A 207 37.20 -1.32 14.15
CA GLY A 207 38.22 -1.69 15.15
C GLY A 207 39.50 -2.26 14.55
N HIS A 208 40.46 -1.37 14.24
CA HIS A 208 41.78 -1.29 14.90
C HIS A 208 42.78 -0.51 14.04
N TRP A 209 43.10 0.71 14.48
CA TRP A 209 44.39 1.36 14.21
C TRP A 209 44.68 2.39 15.32
N PRO A 210 45.89 2.43 15.89
CA PRO A 210 46.85 1.38 16.21
C PRO A 210 46.71 0.83 17.65
#